data_AF-A0A0F9I4G2-F1
#
_entry.id   AF-A0A0F9I4G2-F1
#
_cell.length_a   1.000
_cell.length_b   1.000
_cell.length_c   1.000
_cell.angle_alpha   90.00
_cell.angle_beta   90.00
_cell.angle_gamma   90.00
#
_symmetry.space_group_name_H-M   'P 1'
#
loop_
_entity.id
_entity.type
_entity.pdbx_description
1 polymer ?
#
loop_
_entity_poly.entity_id
_entity_poly.type
_entity_poly.pdbx_seq_one_letter_code
_entity_poly.pdbx_strand_id
1 'polypeptide(L)'
;MEWLFGLRSSGIFLVEKSRQMMVTWIVCAYLLWRAKYNKHQLILVQSKREDDAANLVFVKEPHVARISFLESHLPPHLRSCVFPRAGTYSHLYFPEGSHIWGIPEGGDIIRSNTPSVVFSDESAYQPEFGNSFTAALPAIKGGSGQYIAVSSAEPGEFQTLVEST
;
A
#
# COMPACT_ATOMS: atom_id res chain seq x y z
N MET A 1 15.48 10.76 10.08
CA MET A 1 14.24 11.40 9.58
C MET A 1 14.22 11.58 8.06
N GLU A 2 15.33 11.37 7.35
CA GLU A 2 15.39 11.53 5.87
C GLU A 2 14.49 10.57 5.08
N TRP A 3 14.28 9.34 5.58
CA TRP A 3 13.46 8.34 4.88
C TRP A 3 11.98 8.74 4.70
N LEU A 4 11.44 9.59 5.59
CA LEU A 4 10.06 10.12 5.46
C LEU A 4 9.92 11.06 4.26
N PHE A 5 10.98 11.78 3.89
CA PHE A 5 10.97 12.60 2.69
C PHE A 5 10.95 11.73 1.42
N GLY A 6 11.69 10.62 1.43
CA GLY A 6 11.64 9.61 0.36
C GLY A 6 10.25 8.96 0.20
N LEU A 7 9.52 8.77 1.30
CA LEU A 7 8.14 8.26 1.24
C LEU A 7 7.17 9.22 0.52
N ARG A 8 7.46 10.54 0.50
CA ARG A 8 6.61 11.53 -0.18
C ARG A 8 6.98 11.73 -1.65
N SER A 9 8.20 11.40 -2.07
CA SER A 9 8.60 11.52 -3.48
C SER A 9 7.86 10.52 -4.37
N SER A 10 7.43 10.97 -5.56
CA SER A 10 6.96 10.08 -6.63
C SER A 10 8.08 9.16 -7.11
N GLY A 11 7.73 8.01 -7.69
CA GLY A 11 8.70 7.02 -8.15
C GLY A 11 8.75 5.78 -7.26
N ILE A 12 9.94 5.22 -7.09
CA ILE A 12 10.15 3.94 -6.40
C ILE A 12 10.81 4.20 -5.05
N PHE A 13 10.24 3.63 -3.99
CA PHE A 13 10.75 3.71 -2.63
C PHE A 13 10.82 2.31 -2.03
N LEU A 14 12.05 1.81 -1.81
CA LEU A 14 12.31 0.49 -1.26
C LEU A 14 12.89 0.64 0.14
N VAL A 15 12.34 -0.10 1.12
CA VAL A 15 12.83 -0.08 2.50
C VAL A 15 13.12 -1.50 2.96
N GLU A 16 14.40 -1.78 3.11
CA GLU A 16 14.86 -2.92 3.89
C GLU A 16 14.80 -2.56 5.37
N LYS A 17 14.06 -3.34 6.16
CA LYS A 17 13.85 -3.10 7.59
C LYS A 17 14.26 -4.30 8.44
N SER A 18 14.53 -4.07 9.72
CA SER A 18 14.54 -5.17 10.68
C SER A 18 13.11 -5.68 10.92
N ARG A 19 12.97 -6.94 11.35
CA ARG A 19 11.69 -7.50 11.79
C ARG A 19 11.18 -6.70 13.00
N GLN A 20 9.85 -6.62 13.16
CA GLN A 20 9.17 -5.92 14.27
C GLN A 20 9.29 -4.38 14.30
N MET A 21 9.71 -3.74 13.21
CA MET A 21 9.66 -2.27 13.09
C MET A 21 8.26 -1.78 12.68
N MET A 22 7.85 -0.61 13.19
CA MET A 22 6.57 0.05 12.88
C MET A 22 6.48 0.69 11.47
N VAL A 23 7.35 0.32 10.53
CA VAL A 23 7.39 0.93 9.19
C VAL A 23 6.08 0.72 8.43
N THR A 24 5.51 -0.49 8.45
CA THR A 24 4.23 -0.76 7.77
C THR A 24 3.10 0.10 8.33
N TRP A 25 3.08 0.40 9.64
CA TRP A 25 2.10 1.32 10.23
C TRP A 25 2.23 2.74 9.67
N ILE A 26 3.47 3.22 9.51
CA ILE A 26 3.74 4.55 8.94
C ILE A 26 3.30 4.59 7.47
N VAL A 27 3.58 3.53 6.69
CA VAL A 27 3.10 3.43 5.31
C VAL A 27 1.57 3.38 5.26
N CYS A 28 0.90 2.57 6.10
CA CYS A 28 -0.56 2.56 6.20
C CYS A 28 -1.15 3.95 6.51
N ALA A 29 -0.54 4.69 7.44
CA ALA A 29 -0.96 6.06 7.75
C ALA A 29 -0.75 7.01 6.57
N TYR A 30 0.35 6.86 5.83
CA TYR A 30 0.62 7.62 4.61
C TYR A 30 -0.38 7.29 3.49
N LEU A 31 -0.71 6.02 3.26
CA LEU A 31 -1.71 5.60 2.27
C LEU A 31 -3.10 6.13 2.62
N LEU A 32 -3.46 6.12 3.92
CA LEU A 32 -4.69 6.73 4.40
C LEU A 32 -4.71 8.23 4.10
N TRP A 33 -3.64 8.95 4.42
CA TRP A 33 -3.52 10.38 4.10
C TRP A 33 -3.64 10.63 2.59
N ARG A 34 -2.96 9.83 1.74
CA ARG A 34 -3.07 9.90 0.28
C ARG A 34 -4.51 9.75 -0.19
N ALA A 35 -5.23 8.74 0.32
CA ALA A 35 -6.61 8.51 -0.09
C ALA A 35 -7.57 9.64 0.33
N LYS A 36 -7.32 10.29 1.47
CA LYS A 36 -8.17 11.37 2.01
C LYS A 36 -7.93 12.72 1.34
N TYR A 37 -6.68 13.04 1.02
CA TYR A 37 -6.29 14.40 0.61
C TYR A 37 -5.89 14.52 -0.86
N ASN A 38 -5.86 13.41 -1.60
CA ASN A 38 -5.75 13.41 -3.06
C ASN A 38 -7.00 12.76 -3.64
N LYS A 39 -7.60 13.40 -4.65
CA LYS A 39 -8.84 12.93 -5.28
C LYS A 39 -8.57 11.78 -6.24
N HIS A 40 -9.54 10.89 -6.39
CA HIS A 40 -9.56 9.81 -7.39
C HIS A 40 -8.28 8.95 -7.41
N GLN A 41 -7.69 8.67 -6.23
CA GLN A 41 -6.54 7.78 -6.14
C GLN A 41 -6.98 6.32 -6.13
N LEU A 42 -6.36 5.50 -6.97
CA LEU A 42 -6.39 4.05 -6.81
C LEU A 42 -5.10 3.62 -6.09
N ILE A 43 -5.24 3.04 -4.90
CA ILE A 43 -4.12 2.57 -4.08
C ILE A 43 -4.25 1.05 -3.95
N LEU A 44 -3.27 0.32 -4.50
CA LEU A 44 -3.19 -1.13 -4.37
C LEU A 44 -2.25 -1.47 -3.22
N VAL A 45 -2.73 -2.27 -2.27
CA VAL A 45 -1.96 -2.81 -1.15
C VAL A 45 -1.78 -4.29 -1.39
N GLN A 46 -0.56 -4.74 -1.60
CA GLN A 46 -0.22 -6.09 -1.98
C GLN A 46 0.51 -6.80 -0.84
N SER A 47 0.12 -8.04 -0.60
CA SER A 47 0.85 -9.00 0.22
C SER A 47 0.88 -10.35 -0.49
N LYS A 48 1.60 -11.33 0.08
CA LYS A 48 1.67 -12.68 -0.48
C LYS A 48 0.27 -13.28 -0.69
N ARG A 49 -0.60 -13.12 0.31
CA ARG A 49 -1.98 -13.59 0.27
C ARG A 49 -2.96 -12.43 0.38
N GLU A 50 -4.16 -12.62 -0.17
CA GLU A 50 -5.22 -11.61 -0.11
C GLU A 50 -5.67 -11.31 1.33
N ASP A 51 -5.73 -12.31 2.20
CA ASP A 51 -6.09 -12.14 3.61
C ASP A 51 -5.06 -11.31 4.39
N ASP A 52 -3.77 -11.49 4.08
CA ASP A 52 -2.70 -10.65 4.63
C ASP A 52 -2.85 -9.19 4.16
N ALA A 53 -3.17 -8.97 2.88
CA ALA A 53 -3.46 -7.63 2.36
C ALA A 53 -4.73 -7.02 2.98
N ALA A 54 -5.79 -7.82 3.17
CA ALA A 54 -7.03 -7.39 3.80
C ALA A 54 -6.81 -6.95 5.27
N ASN A 55 -5.91 -7.63 6.00
CA ASN A 55 -5.50 -7.23 7.36
C ASN A 55 -4.79 -5.86 7.40
N LEU A 56 -4.25 -5.39 6.26
CA LEU A 56 -3.73 -4.03 6.14
C LEU A 56 -4.83 -3.01 5.79
N VAL A 57 -5.80 -3.38 4.94
CA VAL A 57 -6.81 -2.46 4.38
C VAL A 57 -8.11 -2.41 5.19
N PHE A 58 -8.94 -3.45 5.07
CA PHE A 58 -10.24 -3.59 5.71
C PHE A 58 -10.66 -5.06 5.67
N VAL A 59 -11.24 -5.58 6.76
CA VAL A 59 -11.75 -6.96 6.80
C VAL A 59 -13.28 -6.93 6.90
N LYS A 60 -13.80 -6.80 8.12
CA LYS A 60 -15.24 -6.79 8.41
C LYS A 60 -15.62 -5.62 9.30
N GLU A 61 -14.78 -5.35 10.28
CA GLU A 61 -14.97 -4.30 11.26
C GLU A 61 -13.79 -3.32 11.18
N PRO A 62 -14.06 -2.01 11.27
CA PRO A 62 -13.04 -1.00 10.99
C PRO A 62 -11.87 -1.04 11.98
N HIS A 63 -12.05 -1.57 13.18
CA HIS A 63 -10.99 -1.64 14.18
C HIS A 63 -10.06 -2.86 14.04
N VAL A 64 -10.26 -3.71 13.03
CA VAL A 64 -9.47 -4.94 12.85
C VAL A 64 -8.26 -4.72 11.94
N ALA A 65 -8.46 -4.14 10.75
CA ALA A 65 -7.39 -3.91 9.79
C ALA A 65 -6.68 -2.57 10.07
N ARG A 66 -5.40 -2.46 9.70
CA ARG A 66 -4.56 -1.31 10.08
C ARG A 66 -5.07 0.03 9.56
N ILE A 67 -5.34 0.13 8.25
CA ILE A 67 -5.77 1.39 7.61
C ILE A 67 -7.16 1.79 8.10
N SER A 68 -8.11 0.85 8.13
CA SER A 68 -9.45 1.14 8.66
C SER A 68 -9.42 1.50 10.15
N PHE A 69 -8.50 0.90 10.92
CA PHE A 69 -8.33 1.19 12.35
C PHE A 69 -7.84 2.62 12.53
N LEU A 70 -6.83 3.04 11.77
CA LEU A 70 -6.34 4.41 11.79
C LEU A 70 -7.47 5.38 11.49
N GLU A 71 -8.24 5.13 10.42
CA GLU A 71 -9.37 5.97 10.02
C GLU A 71 -10.47 6.04 11.09
N SER A 72 -10.82 4.92 11.73
CA SER A 72 -11.87 4.89 12.75
C SER A 72 -11.47 5.54 14.07
N HIS A 73 -10.17 5.65 14.35
CA HIS A 73 -9.63 6.24 15.59
C HIS A 73 -9.26 7.71 15.47
N LEU A 74 -9.31 8.29 14.26
CA LEU A 74 -9.15 9.73 14.09
C LEU A 74 -10.25 10.49 14.86
N PRO A 75 -9.99 11.73 15.31
CA PRO A 75 -11.03 12.64 15.77
C PRO A 75 -12.16 12.77 14.73
N PRO A 76 -13.44 12.90 15.12
CA PRO A 76 -14.56 12.88 14.18
C PRO A 76 -14.45 13.85 13.01
N HIS A 77 -13.91 15.05 13.24
CA HIS A 77 -13.73 16.09 12.21
C HIS A 77 -12.60 15.77 11.21
N LEU A 78 -11.73 14.80 11.52
CA LEU A 78 -10.68 14.32 10.62
C LEU A 78 -11.07 13.02 9.91
N ARG A 79 -12.22 12.40 10.22
CA ARG A 79 -12.70 11.21 9.52
C ARG A 79 -13.32 11.59 8.17
N SER A 80 -13.09 10.74 7.19
CA SER A 80 -13.66 10.81 5.84
C SER A 80 -14.59 9.63 5.56
N CYS A 81 -14.34 8.48 6.19
CA CYS A 81 -15.11 7.26 5.97
C CYS A 81 -16.28 7.13 6.94
N VAL A 82 -17.43 6.67 6.42
CA VAL A 82 -18.59 6.29 7.22
C VAL A 82 -18.79 4.77 7.11
N PHE A 83 -18.44 4.06 8.16
CA PHE A 83 -18.59 2.60 8.23
C PHE A 83 -20.06 2.20 8.54
N PRO A 84 -20.54 1.05 8.03
CA PRO A 84 -19.82 0.06 7.22
C PRO A 84 -19.74 0.40 5.73
N ARG A 85 -20.46 1.43 5.24
CA ARG A 85 -20.55 1.73 3.79
C ARG A 85 -19.20 1.99 3.11
N ALA A 86 -18.25 2.54 3.85
CA ALA A 86 -16.92 2.81 3.35
C ALA A 86 -16.05 1.54 3.19
N GLY A 87 -16.46 0.38 3.72
CA GLY A 87 -15.62 -0.82 3.74
C GLY A 87 -16.35 -2.08 3.27
N THR A 88 -15.69 -2.81 2.36
CA THR A 88 -16.01 -4.20 2.00
C THR A 88 -14.72 -4.99 2.17
N TYR A 89 -14.76 -6.31 2.38
CA TYR A 89 -13.55 -7.11 2.55
C TYR A 89 -12.46 -6.73 1.53
N SER A 90 -11.27 -6.41 2.03
CA SER A 90 -10.11 -5.94 1.26
C SER A 90 -10.28 -4.58 0.52
N HIS A 91 -11.36 -3.85 0.73
CA HIS A 91 -11.64 -2.58 0.05
C HIS A 91 -12.03 -1.47 1.03
N LEU A 92 -11.49 -0.27 0.81
CA LEU A 92 -11.88 0.95 1.52
C LEU A 92 -12.12 2.09 0.53
N TYR A 93 -13.32 2.66 0.57
CA TYR A 93 -13.81 3.69 -0.35
C TYR A 93 -13.94 5.04 0.35
N PHE A 94 -13.48 6.09 -0.34
CA PHE A 94 -13.46 7.46 0.18
C PHE A 94 -14.43 8.36 -0.61
N PRO A 95 -15.06 9.36 0.05
CA PRO A 95 -16.01 10.27 -0.62
C PRO A 95 -15.43 11.04 -1.81
N GLU A 96 -14.13 11.35 -1.80
CA GLU A 96 -13.42 12.03 -2.90
C GLU A 96 -13.13 11.10 -4.10
N GLY A 97 -13.70 9.89 -4.11
CA GLY A 97 -13.55 8.91 -5.18
C GLY A 97 -12.26 8.09 -5.13
N SER A 98 -11.48 8.21 -4.06
CA SER A 98 -10.30 7.37 -3.83
C SER A 98 -10.68 5.99 -3.31
N HIS A 99 -9.86 5.00 -3.62
CA HIS A 99 -10.08 3.59 -3.32
C HIS A 99 -8.76 2.94 -2.88
N ILE A 100 -8.78 2.30 -1.73
CA ILE A 100 -7.69 1.43 -1.27
C ILE A 100 -8.16 -0.01 -1.41
N TRP A 101 -7.38 -0.83 -2.10
CA TRP A 101 -7.70 -2.22 -2.39
C TRP A 101 -6.53 -3.14 -2.04
N GLY A 102 -6.78 -4.10 -1.14
CA GLY A 102 -5.86 -5.18 -0.81
C GLY A 102 -5.92 -6.30 -1.87
N ILE A 103 -4.77 -6.67 -2.41
CA ILE A 103 -4.65 -7.67 -3.48
C ILE A 103 -3.60 -8.73 -3.10
N PRO A 104 -3.73 -9.98 -3.60
CA PRO A 104 -2.67 -10.98 -3.49
C PRO A 104 -1.47 -10.61 -4.36
N GLU A 105 -0.38 -11.38 -4.22
CA GLU A 105 0.82 -11.21 -5.06
C GLU A 105 0.52 -11.46 -6.54
N GLY A 106 1.41 -10.95 -7.40
CA GLY A 106 1.31 -11.10 -8.84
C GLY A 106 0.99 -9.79 -9.57
N GLY A 107 1.28 -9.80 -10.88
CA GLY A 107 1.21 -8.59 -11.71
C GLY A 107 -0.15 -8.34 -12.37
N ASP A 108 -1.06 -9.30 -12.41
CA ASP A 108 -2.22 -9.25 -13.31
C ASP A 108 -3.25 -8.20 -12.89
N ILE A 109 -3.54 -8.08 -11.59
CA ILE A 109 -4.43 -7.03 -11.07
C ILE A 109 -3.79 -5.65 -11.28
N ILE A 110 -2.49 -5.53 -11.04
CA ILE A 110 -1.75 -4.27 -11.23
C ILE A 110 -1.82 -3.83 -12.70
N ARG A 111 -1.56 -4.73 -13.66
CA ARG A 111 -1.60 -4.45 -15.11
C ARG A 111 -3.00 -4.09 -15.61
N SER A 112 -4.03 -4.69 -15.03
CA SER A 112 -5.42 -4.46 -15.42
C SER A 112 -5.98 -3.13 -14.90
N ASN A 113 -5.21 -2.44 -14.05
CA ASN A 113 -5.61 -1.20 -13.41
C ASN A 113 -4.59 -0.08 -13.69
N THR A 114 -4.93 1.15 -13.33
CA THR A 114 -4.01 2.30 -13.38
C THR A 114 -3.80 2.84 -11.98
N PRO A 115 -3.02 2.14 -11.13
CA PRO A 115 -2.83 2.53 -9.74
C PRO A 115 -2.03 3.84 -9.64
N SER A 116 -2.46 4.71 -8.74
CA SER A 116 -1.70 5.89 -8.33
C SER A 116 -0.59 5.54 -7.34
N VAL A 117 -0.82 4.51 -6.51
CA VAL A 117 0.16 3.95 -5.58
C VAL A 117 0.04 2.43 -5.56
N VAL A 118 1.17 1.74 -5.57
CA VAL A 118 1.27 0.31 -5.24
C VAL A 118 2.16 0.18 -4.02
N PHE A 119 1.66 -0.48 -2.97
CA PHE A 119 2.41 -0.81 -1.77
C PHE A 119 2.53 -2.32 -1.63
N SER A 120 3.75 -2.86 -1.64
CA SER A 120 4.02 -4.29 -1.37
C SER A 120 4.61 -4.43 0.05
N ASP A 121 3.91 -5.15 0.93
CA ASP A 121 4.37 -5.47 2.29
C ASP A 121 4.99 -6.88 2.32
N GLU A 122 6.08 -7.02 3.06
CA GLU A 122 6.86 -8.28 3.12
C GLU A 122 7.34 -8.76 1.75
N SER A 123 7.71 -7.81 0.88
CA SER A 123 8.05 -8.04 -0.53
C SER A 123 9.10 -9.11 -0.78
N ALA A 124 10.08 -9.30 0.10
CA ALA A 124 11.11 -10.31 -0.09
C ALA A 124 10.59 -11.76 0.09
N TYR A 125 9.40 -11.93 0.66
CA TYR A 125 8.74 -13.22 0.84
C TYR A 125 7.63 -13.50 -0.20
N GLN A 126 7.50 -12.63 -1.21
CA GLN A 126 6.58 -12.78 -2.33
C GLN A 126 7.33 -13.38 -3.53
N PRO A 127 7.13 -14.67 -3.86
CA PRO A 127 7.71 -15.29 -5.06
C PRO A 127 7.47 -14.50 -6.35
N GLU A 128 6.34 -13.79 -6.46
CA GLU A 128 6.00 -13.01 -7.65
C GLU A 128 6.33 -11.51 -7.54
N PHE A 129 7.26 -11.13 -6.65
CA PHE A 129 7.63 -9.74 -6.45
C PHE A 129 8.09 -9.04 -7.74
N GLY A 130 9.02 -9.63 -8.51
CA GLY A 130 9.52 -9.03 -9.75
C GLY A 130 8.43 -8.85 -10.81
N ASN A 131 7.48 -9.78 -10.90
CA ASN A 131 6.33 -9.67 -11.80
C ASN A 131 5.44 -8.49 -11.40
N SER A 132 5.18 -8.33 -10.10
CA SER A 132 4.38 -7.25 -9.53
C SER A 132 5.05 -5.88 -9.69
N PHE A 133 6.36 -5.82 -9.44
CA PHE A 133 7.17 -4.62 -9.64
C PHE A 133 7.18 -4.20 -11.11
N THR A 134 7.48 -5.13 -12.03
CA THR A 134 7.50 -4.87 -13.47
C THR A 134 6.13 -4.45 -13.99
N ALA A 135 5.06 -5.07 -13.49
CA ALA A 135 3.68 -4.69 -13.78
C ALA A 135 3.34 -3.25 -13.37
N ALA A 136 3.91 -2.78 -12.26
CA ALA A 136 3.65 -1.43 -11.77
C ALA A 136 4.46 -0.36 -12.53
N LEU A 137 5.61 -0.71 -13.12
CA LEU A 137 6.52 0.25 -13.79
C LEU A 137 5.84 1.18 -14.80
N PRO A 138 4.93 0.73 -15.68
CA PRO A 138 4.24 1.63 -16.61
C PRO A 138 3.42 2.72 -15.90
N ALA A 139 2.71 2.35 -14.82
CA ALA A 139 1.92 3.30 -14.02
C ALA A 139 2.78 4.28 -13.22
N ILE A 140 3.99 3.86 -12.82
CA ILE A 140 4.93 4.69 -12.04
C ILE A 140 5.74 5.62 -12.95
N LYS A 141 6.32 5.09 -14.03
CA LYS A 141 7.20 5.86 -14.93
C LYS A 141 6.42 6.72 -15.94
N GLY A 142 5.21 6.32 -16.29
CA GLY A 142 4.34 7.05 -17.21
C GLY A 142 3.55 8.20 -16.58
N GLY A 143 3.68 8.44 -15.27
CA GLY A 143 2.89 9.45 -14.54
C GLY A 143 3.46 9.82 -13.17
N SER A 144 2.64 10.37 -12.27
CA SER A 144 3.01 10.70 -10.88
C SER A 144 2.83 9.52 -9.90
N GLY A 145 2.91 8.29 -10.42
CA GLY A 145 2.67 7.07 -9.67
C GLY A 145 3.77 6.81 -8.64
N GLN A 146 3.46 5.96 -7.66
CA GLN A 146 4.42 5.60 -6.62
C GLN A 146 4.42 4.09 -6.36
N TYR A 147 5.59 3.50 -6.22
CA TYR A 147 5.78 2.14 -5.73
C TYR A 147 6.50 2.18 -4.40
N ILE A 148 5.92 1.53 -3.41
CA ILE A 148 6.49 1.40 -2.08
C ILE A 148 6.65 -0.10 -1.84
N ALA A 149 7.85 -0.55 -1.50
CA ALA A 149 8.05 -1.93 -1.07
C ALA A 149 8.82 -1.95 0.24
N VAL A 150 8.31 -2.73 1.20
CA VAL A 150 8.88 -2.82 2.54
C VAL A 150 9.03 -4.29 2.89
N SER A 151 10.25 -4.72 3.24
CA SER A 151 10.49 -6.09 3.68
C SER A 151 11.63 -6.18 4.67
N SER A 152 11.70 -7.28 5.41
CA SER A 152 12.97 -7.64 6.05
C SER A 152 13.99 -8.16 5.06
N ALA A 153 15.26 -8.07 5.45
CA ALA A 153 16.39 -8.65 4.75
C ALA A 153 16.15 -10.14 4.47
N GLU A 154 16.08 -10.50 3.20
CA GLU A 154 16.00 -11.89 2.73
C GLU A 154 16.64 -11.95 1.34
N PRO A 155 17.48 -12.96 1.06
CA PRO A 155 18.04 -13.14 -0.28
C PRO A 155 16.95 -13.32 -1.33
N GLY A 156 17.01 -12.53 -2.40
CA GLY A 156 16.04 -12.60 -3.49
C GLY A 156 16.00 -11.32 -4.32
N GLU A 157 15.03 -11.26 -5.24
CA GLU A 157 14.88 -10.13 -6.16
C GLU A 157 14.68 -8.79 -5.46
N PHE A 158 14.00 -8.78 -4.31
CA PHE A 158 13.85 -7.58 -3.50
C PHE A 158 15.21 -7.01 -3.05
N GLN A 159 16.10 -7.86 -2.53
CA GLN A 159 17.45 -7.43 -2.12
C GLN A 159 18.22 -6.86 -3.31
N THR A 160 18.22 -7.56 -4.45
CA THR A 160 18.91 -7.09 -5.66
C THR A 160 18.38 -5.71 -6.12
N LEU A 161 17.07 -5.47 -6.02
CA LEU A 161 16.46 -4.19 -6.36
C LEU A 161 16.80 -3.07 -5.36
N VAL A 162 16.85 -3.38 -4.06
CA VAL A 162 17.31 -2.43 -3.02
C VAL A 162 18.77 -2.02 -3.26
N GLU A 163 19.65 -2.96 -3.61
CA GLU A 163 21.09 -2.70 -3.81
C GLU A 163 21.40 -1.97 -5.13
N SER A 164 20.48 -1.97 -6.09
CA SER A 164 20.65 -1.37 -7.43
C SER A 164 19.98 -0.01 -7.61
N THR A 165 19.23 0.47 -6.61
CA THR A 165 18.55 1.77 -6.61
C THR A 165 19.36 2.78 -5.80
#